data_AF-A0A6G6JXF5-F1
#
_entry.id   AF-A0A6G6JXF5-F1
#
_cell.length_a   1.000
_cell.length_b   1.000
_cell.length_c   1.000
_cell.angle_alpha   90.00
_cell.angle_beta   90.00
_cell.angle_gamma   90.00
#
_symmetry.space_group_name_H-M   'P 1'
#
loop_
_entity.id
_entity.type
_entity.pdbx_description
1 polymer ?
#
loop_
_entity_poly.entity_id
_entity_poly.type
_entity_poly.pdbx_seq_one_letter_code
_entity_poly.pdbx_strand_id
1 'polypeptide(L)'
;MRLQEALVEKFAAAATLPETRIRLEGKDDSWSCIAERGSSTCDIWCCEREGQPRYDIRFQRGGEKLRIGNGDTEQRTIAAVADWLNGCDAPALRERHSILNPMNRALLGLRAKLMEARPSLSLPPYLFAPFAGPFDALVLRQGERTCSLWWISSHEKKNPHAEFFWDGCRLFKFEVTDIQFLAAVTNRWLVDTAKPSEMKVEFPSLNIHPVAEYYEIGNGLEGEFFLGWDAMENSWVGHLPESIQPLVKAFIAAMRQKGYDRKLRPGQSMFTFVLSRSRRYGLRQGQPFVDFSFNDEGMTISNNLGGTCTTHQQPSIMLTPEVEQLLERLAAEPID
;
A
#
# COMPACT_ATOMS: atom_id res chain seq x y z
N MET A 1 14.00 -32.75 4.37
CA MET A 1 15.24 -33.22 5.05
C MET A 1 16.49 -33.00 4.21
N ARG A 2 16.71 -33.65 3.05
CA ARG A 2 17.97 -33.51 2.28
C ARG A 2 18.32 -32.08 1.84
N LEU A 3 17.35 -31.27 1.42
CA LEU A 3 17.60 -29.88 0.99
C LEU A 3 18.02 -28.98 2.16
N GLN A 4 17.45 -29.22 3.35
CA GLN A 4 17.67 -28.42 4.57
C GLN A 4 19.09 -28.59 5.09
N GLU A 5 19.52 -29.85 5.25
CA GLU A 5 20.86 -30.19 5.74
C GLU A 5 21.93 -29.70 4.76
N ALA A 6 21.70 -29.88 3.46
CA ALA A 6 22.61 -29.38 2.41
C ALA A 6 22.75 -27.86 2.43
N LEU A 7 21.69 -27.11 2.72
CA LEU A 7 21.76 -25.66 2.82
C LEU A 7 22.50 -25.22 4.09
N VAL A 8 22.24 -25.85 5.23
CA VAL A 8 23.00 -25.57 6.47
C VAL A 8 24.49 -25.83 6.26
N GLU A 9 24.86 -26.98 5.69
CA GLU A 9 26.26 -27.30 5.41
C GLU A 9 26.91 -26.31 4.45
N LYS A 10 26.19 -25.90 3.39
CA LYS A 10 26.71 -24.95 2.40
C LYS A 10 26.81 -23.54 2.96
N PHE A 11 25.84 -23.08 3.75
CA PHE A 11 25.94 -21.80 4.43
C PHE A 11 27.00 -21.82 5.53
N ALA A 12 27.19 -22.94 6.22
CA ALA A 12 28.28 -23.11 7.18
C ALA A 12 29.65 -23.11 6.50
N ALA A 13 29.77 -23.74 5.33
CA ALA A 13 31.00 -23.74 4.54
C ALA A 13 31.28 -22.38 3.88
N ALA A 14 30.25 -21.67 3.43
CA ALA A 14 30.35 -20.32 2.87
C ALA A 14 30.55 -19.25 3.95
N ALA A 15 30.08 -19.51 5.17
CA ALA A 15 30.51 -18.83 6.37
C ALA A 15 31.94 -19.24 6.71
N THR A 16 32.88 -18.86 5.85
CA THR A 16 34.33 -18.82 6.14
C THR A 16 34.68 -17.82 7.26
N LEU A 17 33.66 -17.37 8.00
CA LEU A 17 33.63 -16.21 8.86
C LEU A 17 33.43 -16.68 10.29
N PRO A 18 34.41 -16.43 11.17
CA PRO A 18 34.27 -16.67 12.60
C PRO A 18 32.97 -16.05 13.13
N GLU A 19 32.33 -16.75 14.08
CA GLU A 19 31.15 -16.28 14.84
C GLU A 19 29.81 -16.23 14.11
N THR A 20 29.72 -16.78 12.89
CA THR A 20 28.42 -16.94 12.22
C THR A 20 27.62 -18.07 12.87
N ARG A 21 26.39 -17.79 13.28
CA ARG A 21 25.45 -18.79 13.83
C ARG A 21 24.43 -19.15 12.75
N ILE A 22 24.21 -20.45 12.56
CA ILE A 22 23.21 -20.96 11.61
C ILE A 22 22.24 -21.85 12.36
N ARG A 23 20.95 -21.66 12.13
CA ARG A 23 19.89 -22.49 12.71
C ARG A 23 18.74 -22.66 11.72
N LEU A 24 18.01 -23.76 11.87
CA LEU A 24 16.77 -24.01 11.14
C LEU A 24 15.59 -23.66 12.05
N GLU A 25 14.62 -22.91 11.52
CA GLU A 25 13.35 -22.63 12.17
C GLU A 25 12.19 -23.08 11.29
N GLY A 26 11.11 -23.60 11.88
CA GLY A 26 9.91 -24.05 11.16
C GLY A 26 9.60 -25.53 11.31
N LYS A 27 8.50 -25.97 10.70
CA LYS A 27 8.00 -27.36 10.77
C LYS A 27 7.40 -27.76 9.42
N ASP A 28 7.58 -29.02 9.05
CA ASP A 28 7.03 -29.63 7.84
C ASP A 28 7.49 -28.88 6.56
N ASP A 29 6.54 -28.44 5.73
CA ASP A 29 6.80 -27.82 4.42
C ASP A 29 7.16 -26.32 4.51
N SER A 30 7.20 -25.74 5.72
CA SER A 30 7.55 -24.33 5.93
C SER A 30 8.70 -24.22 6.92
N TRP A 31 9.90 -24.06 6.38
CA TRP A 31 11.13 -23.92 7.15
C TRP A 31 12.02 -22.80 6.58
N SER A 32 12.78 -22.17 7.46
CA SER A 32 13.74 -21.11 7.17
C SER A 32 15.11 -21.49 7.71
N CYS A 33 16.16 -21.20 6.95
CA CYS A 33 17.53 -21.16 7.45
C CYS A 33 17.84 -19.74 7.92
N ILE A 34 18.11 -19.59 9.22
CA ILE A 34 18.48 -18.33 9.83
C ILE A 34 20.00 -18.30 10.00
N ALA A 35 20.66 -17.32 9.38
CA ALA A 35 22.08 -17.06 9.52
C ALA A 35 22.32 -15.70 10.20
N GLU A 36 23.13 -15.67 11.25
CA GLU A 36 23.32 -14.50 12.11
C GLU A 36 24.80 -14.24 12.35
N ARG A 37 25.20 -12.96 12.33
CA ARG A 37 26.53 -12.51 12.74
C ARG A 37 26.48 -11.09 13.30
N GLY A 38 26.86 -10.92 14.56
CA GLY A 38 26.72 -9.65 15.26
C GLY A 38 25.26 -9.17 15.24
N SER A 39 25.03 -7.96 14.70
CA SER A 39 23.69 -7.38 14.53
C SER A 39 23.03 -7.70 13.18
N SER A 40 23.65 -8.51 12.32
CA SER A 40 23.15 -8.87 11.00
C SER A 40 22.46 -10.24 11.03
N THR A 41 21.25 -10.31 10.49
CA THR A 41 20.47 -11.54 10.39
C THR A 41 20.00 -11.73 8.94
N CYS A 42 20.02 -12.98 8.47
CA CYS A 42 19.45 -13.44 7.22
C CYS A 42 18.42 -14.54 7.51
N ASP A 43 17.18 -14.37 7.11
CA ASP A 43 16.12 -15.38 7.12
C ASP A 43 15.90 -15.88 5.69
N ILE A 44 16.35 -17.11 5.42
CA ILE A 44 16.37 -17.73 4.09
C ILE A 44 15.28 -18.80 4.07
N TRP A 45 14.15 -18.45 3.47
CA TRP A 45 13.09 -19.40 3.20
C TRP A 45 13.40 -20.16 1.92
N CYS A 46 13.35 -21.49 1.97
CA CYS A 46 13.62 -22.33 0.81
C CYS A 46 12.42 -23.22 0.52
N CYS A 47 11.91 -23.12 -0.71
CA CYS A 47 10.81 -23.94 -1.19
C CYS A 47 11.18 -24.59 -2.53
N GLU A 48 10.60 -25.73 -2.83
CA GLU A 48 10.73 -26.37 -4.14
C GLU A 48 9.50 -26.03 -4.99
N ARG A 49 9.73 -25.56 -6.22
CA ARG A 49 8.65 -25.24 -7.16
C ARG A 49 9.03 -25.75 -8.54
N GLU A 50 8.17 -26.55 -9.15
CA GLU A 50 8.41 -27.16 -10.47
C GLU A 50 9.72 -27.98 -10.53
N GLY A 51 10.09 -28.63 -9.41
CA GLY A 51 11.30 -29.44 -9.30
C GLY A 51 12.60 -28.64 -9.18
N GLN A 52 12.52 -27.32 -8.94
CA GLN A 52 13.68 -26.45 -8.75
C GLN A 52 13.61 -25.75 -7.38
N PRO A 53 14.73 -25.66 -6.64
CA PRO A 53 14.77 -24.93 -5.38
C PRO A 53 14.66 -23.43 -5.64
N ARG A 54 13.88 -22.75 -4.81
CA ARG A 54 13.74 -21.29 -4.76
C ARG A 54 14.08 -20.79 -3.37
N TYR A 55 14.65 -19.61 -3.33
CA TYR A 55 15.14 -18.99 -2.10
C TYR A 55 14.56 -17.59 -1.97
N ASP A 56 13.78 -17.35 -0.92
CA ASP A 56 13.40 -16.00 -0.51
C ASP A 56 14.24 -15.61 0.69
N ILE A 57 14.90 -14.45 0.63
CA ILE A 57 15.85 -14.04 1.67
C ILE A 57 15.36 -12.73 2.30
N ARG A 58 15.38 -12.65 3.63
CA ARG A 58 15.18 -11.41 4.36
C ARG A 58 16.45 -11.07 5.12
N PHE A 59 16.95 -9.88 4.88
CA PHE A 59 18.12 -9.33 5.52
C PHE A 59 17.68 -8.32 6.58
N GLN A 60 18.31 -8.35 7.76
CA GLN A 60 18.03 -7.43 8.85
C GLN A 60 19.33 -6.98 9.52
N ARG A 61 19.46 -5.68 9.79
CA ARG A 61 20.58 -5.10 10.55
C ARG A 61 20.16 -3.81 11.23
N GLY A 62 20.33 -3.70 12.55
CA GLY A 62 20.10 -2.43 13.27
C GLY A 62 18.71 -1.81 13.11
N GLY A 63 17.68 -2.63 12.89
CA GLY A 63 16.30 -2.18 12.64
C GLY A 63 15.95 -2.00 11.15
N GLU A 64 16.95 -1.92 10.26
CA GLU A 64 16.73 -1.98 8.82
C GLU A 64 16.31 -3.40 8.44
N LYS A 65 15.23 -3.51 7.64
CA LYS A 65 14.74 -4.76 7.08
C LYS A 65 14.73 -4.64 5.56
N LEU A 66 15.45 -5.54 4.91
CA LEU A 66 15.53 -5.65 3.48
C LEU A 66 14.98 -7.02 3.08
N ARG A 67 13.76 -7.05 2.57
CA ARG A 67 13.19 -8.28 2.00
C ARG A 67 13.60 -8.39 0.54
N ILE A 68 14.08 -9.56 0.16
CA ILE A 68 14.61 -9.82 -1.16
C ILE A 68 13.95 -11.08 -1.72
N GLY A 69 13.30 -10.92 -2.86
CA GLY A 69 12.61 -12.01 -3.53
C GLY A 69 13.58 -12.97 -4.25
N ASN A 70 13.08 -14.20 -4.44
CA ASN A 70 13.55 -15.26 -5.35
C ASN A 70 14.99 -15.11 -5.88
N GLY A 71 15.95 -15.68 -5.15
CA GLY A 71 17.25 -16.02 -5.74
C GLY A 71 17.06 -17.10 -6.80
N ASP A 72 17.46 -16.80 -8.04
CA ASP A 72 17.37 -17.74 -9.17
C ASP A 72 18.26 -18.98 -9.01
N THR A 73 19.33 -18.88 -8.21
CA THR A 73 20.25 -20.00 -7.95
C THR A 73 20.80 -19.98 -6.52
N GLU A 74 21.05 -21.19 -6.00
CA GLU A 74 21.64 -21.41 -4.67
C GLU A 74 22.95 -20.64 -4.45
N GLN A 75 23.87 -20.68 -5.42
CA GLN A 75 25.18 -20.02 -5.30
C GLN A 75 25.06 -18.50 -5.12
N ARG A 76 24.13 -17.87 -5.82
CA ARG A 76 23.93 -16.42 -5.72
C ARG A 76 23.27 -16.04 -4.39
N THR A 77 22.33 -16.85 -3.91
CA THR A 77 21.74 -16.73 -2.56
C THR A 77 22.84 -16.76 -1.50
N ILE A 78 23.76 -17.74 -1.59
CA ILE A 78 24.88 -17.89 -0.66
C ILE A 78 25.79 -16.66 -0.69
N ALA A 79 26.16 -16.18 -1.89
CA ALA A 79 27.02 -15.00 -2.04
C ALA A 79 26.40 -13.74 -1.42
N ALA A 80 25.09 -13.52 -1.62
CA ALA A 80 24.39 -12.38 -1.04
C ALA A 80 24.31 -12.45 0.50
N VAL A 81 24.05 -13.63 1.05
CA VAL A 81 24.07 -13.87 2.51
C VAL A 81 25.46 -13.59 3.08
N ALA A 82 26.51 -14.09 2.43
CA ALA A 82 27.88 -13.85 2.87
C ALA A 82 28.24 -12.36 2.87
N ASP A 83 27.92 -11.63 1.79
CA ASP A 83 28.17 -10.18 1.71
C ASP A 83 27.44 -9.41 2.81
N TRP A 84 26.16 -9.74 3.08
CA TRP A 84 25.42 -9.11 4.16
C TRP A 84 26.00 -9.42 5.55
N LEU A 85 26.36 -10.68 5.81
CA LEU A 85 26.98 -11.04 7.10
C LEU A 85 28.37 -10.41 7.27
N ASN A 86 29.02 -10.00 6.17
CA ASN A 86 30.29 -9.26 6.16
C ASN A 86 30.15 -7.75 6.30
N GLY A 87 28.94 -7.23 6.54
CA GLY A 87 28.77 -5.80 6.77
C GLY A 87 28.47 -5.00 5.50
N CYS A 88 28.32 -5.64 4.33
CA CYS A 88 27.84 -4.95 3.12
C CYS A 88 26.50 -4.26 3.43
N ASP A 89 26.36 -2.99 3.08
CA ASP A 89 25.13 -2.24 3.30
C ASP A 89 24.07 -2.59 2.24
N ALA A 90 22.81 -2.22 2.50
CA ALA A 90 21.71 -2.57 1.61
C ALA A 90 21.86 -2.02 0.18
N PRO A 91 22.27 -0.75 -0.04
CA PRO A 91 22.55 -0.24 -1.37
C PRO A 91 23.60 -1.05 -2.14
N ALA A 92 24.78 -1.31 -1.55
CA ALA A 92 25.85 -2.06 -2.19
C ALA A 92 25.47 -3.52 -2.42
N LEU A 93 24.72 -4.13 -1.50
CA LEU A 93 24.22 -5.49 -1.67
C LEU A 93 23.30 -5.61 -2.89
N ARG A 94 22.35 -4.67 -3.05
CA ARG A 94 21.43 -4.61 -4.19
C ARG A 94 22.15 -4.39 -5.52
N GLU A 95 23.21 -3.58 -5.52
CA GLU A 95 24.01 -3.31 -6.72
C GLU A 95 24.80 -4.56 -7.17
N ARG A 96 25.46 -5.25 -6.23
CA ARG A 96 26.30 -6.42 -6.52
C ARG A 96 25.51 -7.65 -6.91
N HIS A 97 24.41 -7.92 -6.21
CA HIS A 97 23.64 -9.15 -6.38
C HIS A 97 22.37 -8.83 -7.12
N SER A 98 22.45 -8.90 -8.44
CA SER A 98 21.34 -8.53 -9.31
C SER A 98 20.07 -9.39 -9.11
N ILE A 99 20.24 -10.60 -8.57
CA ILE A 99 19.14 -11.49 -8.14
C ILE A 99 18.31 -10.91 -7.00
N LEU A 100 18.85 -9.94 -6.27
CA LEU A 100 18.15 -9.38 -5.12
C LEU A 100 17.04 -8.41 -5.51
N ASN A 101 16.95 -8.07 -6.80
CA ASN A 101 15.86 -7.25 -7.30
C ASN A 101 15.59 -7.37 -8.82
N PRO A 102 15.23 -8.57 -9.34
CA PRO A 102 14.85 -8.72 -10.74
C PRO A 102 13.70 -7.79 -11.12
N MET A 103 12.75 -7.56 -10.20
CA MET A 103 11.63 -6.65 -10.40
C MET A 103 12.09 -5.20 -10.53
N ASN A 104 12.95 -4.69 -9.65
CA ASN A 104 13.44 -3.31 -9.79
C ASN A 104 14.25 -3.13 -11.07
N ARG A 105 15.03 -4.12 -11.50
CA ARG A 105 15.71 -4.07 -12.80
C ARG A 105 14.71 -4.03 -13.96
N ALA A 106 13.65 -4.84 -13.90
CA ALA A 106 12.59 -4.78 -14.89
C ALA A 106 11.89 -3.40 -14.90
N LEU A 107 11.66 -2.76 -13.74
CA LEU A 107 11.11 -1.40 -13.64
C LEU A 107 12.07 -0.36 -14.20
N LEU A 108 13.38 -0.49 -13.94
CA LEU A 108 14.40 0.38 -14.53
C LEU A 108 14.46 0.22 -16.05
N GLY A 109 14.36 -1.02 -16.55
CA GLY A 109 14.24 -1.30 -17.97
C GLY A 109 12.99 -0.67 -18.57
N LEU A 110 11.86 -0.73 -17.87
CA LEU A 110 10.63 -0.06 -18.29
C LEU A 110 10.80 1.47 -18.33
N ARG A 111 11.43 2.05 -17.30
CA ARG A 111 11.76 3.47 -17.25
C ARG A 111 12.67 3.89 -18.40
N ALA A 112 13.70 3.10 -18.73
CA ALA A 112 14.57 3.37 -19.86
C ALA A 112 13.78 3.40 -21.17
N LYS A 113 12.93 2.38 -21.39
CA LYS A 113 12.04 2.33 -22.57
C LYS A 113 11.06 3.51 -22.64
N LEU A 114 10.59 4.02 -21.49
CA LEU A 114 9.76 5.23 -21.46
C LEU A 114 10.52 6.46 -21.95
N MET A 115 11.78 6.62 -21.52
CA MET A 115 12.63 7.73 -21.96
C MET A 115 13.00 7.60 -23.44
N GLU A 116 13.23 6.38 -23.93
CA GLU A 116 13.47 6.13 -25.36
C GLU A 116 12.23 6.43 -26.22
N ALA A 117 11.04 6.04 -25.76
CA ALA A 117 9.78 6.28 -26.45
C ALA A 117 9.47 7.77 -26.61
N ARG A 118 9.88 8.59 -25.64
CA ARG A 118 9.79 10.06 -25.72
C ARG A 118 11.06 10.72 -25.19
N PRO A 119 12.07 10.99 -26.04
CA PRO A 119 13.32 11.60 -25.58
C PRO A 119 13.16 12.99 -24.96
N SER A 120 12.07 13.71 -25.29
CA SER A 120 11.72 14.99 -24.68
C SER A 120 11.14 14.87 -23.26
N LEU A 121 10.86 13.65 -22.80
CA LEU A 121 10.35 13.35 -21.47
C LEU A 121 11.47 13.58 -20.45
N SER A 122 11.51 14.79 -19.88
CA SER A 122 12.33 15.08 -18.71
C SER A 122 11.70 14.45 -17.47
N LEU A 123 11.83 13.13 -17.35
CA LEU A 123 11.26 12.39 -16.23
C LEU A 123 11.78 12.96 -14.90
N PRO A 124 10.90 13.10 -13.90
CA PRO A 124 11.33 13.50 -12.57
C PRO A 124 12.26 12.46 -11.93
N PRO A 125 12.91 12.82 -10.82
CA PRO A 125 13.57 11.85 -9.94
C PRO A 125 12.63 10.68 -9.63
N TYR A 126 13.22 9.50 -9.53
CA TYR A 126 12.51 8.27 -9.17
C TYR A 126 13.02 7.74 -7.84
N LEU A 127 12.16 6.97 -7.17
CA LEU A 127 12.53 6.19 -6.00
C LEU A 127 11.83 4.83 -6.05
N PHE A 128 12.39 3.85 -5.34
CA PHE A 128 11.66 2.63 -5.04
C PHE A 128 10.93 2.80 -3.71
N ALA A 129 9.62 2.58 -3.72
CA ALA A 129 8.79 2.61 -2.54
C ALA A 129 8.21 1.22 -2.26
N PRO A 130 8.09 0.79 -0.99
CA PRO A 130 7.32 -0.40 -0.65
C PRO A 130 5.86 -0.22 -1.11
N PHE A 131 5.32 -1.19 -1.84
CA PHE A 131 3.94 -1.16 -2.33
C PHE A 131 3.05 -2.17 -1.59
N ALA A 132 3.44 -3.43 -1.58
CA ALA A 132 2.74 -4.49 -0.85
C ALA A 132 3.66 -5.68 -0.58
N GLY A 133 3.82 -6.07 0.68
CA GLY A 133 4.64 -7.22 1.07
C GLY A 133 6.10 -7.08 0.59
N PRO A 134 6.63 -8.00 -0.24
CA PRO A 134 8.00 -7.90 -0.78
C PRO A 134 8.16 -6.98 -2.00
N PHE A 135 7.07 -6.43 -2.53
CA PHE A 135 7.10 -5.77 -3.83
C PHE A 135 7.38 -4.29 -3.70
N ASP A 136 8.40 -3.84 -4.43
CA ASP A 136 8.70 -2.44 -4.65
C ASP A 136 7.89 -1.90 -5.86
N ALA A 137 7.53 -0.63 -5.78
CA ALA A 137 7.08 0.16 -6.92
C ALA A 137 8.15 1.17 -7.31
N LEU A 138 8.33 1.38 -8.62
CA LEU A 138 9.10 2.49 -9.15
C LEU A 138 8.19 3.70 -9.21
N VAL A 139 8.51 4.71 -8.40
CA VAL A 139 7.69 5.90 -8.20
C VAL A 139 8.35 7.08 -8.89
N LEU A 140 7.65 7.68 -9.84
CA LEU A 140 8.00 8.92 -10.54
C LEU A 140 7.14 10.05 -9.96
N ARG A 141 7.75 11.13 -9.46
CA ARG A 141 7.01 12.20 -8.77
C ARG A 141 7.38 13.59 -9.28
N GLN A 142 6.36 14.37 -9.67
CA GLN A 142 6.49 15.79 -9.99
C GLN A 142 5.47 16.59 -9.17
N GLY A 143 5.94 17.36 -8.19
CA GLY A 143 5.06 18.04 -7.23
C GLY A 143 4.15 17.06 -6.49
N GLU A 144 2.84 17.31 -6.51
CA GLU A 144 1.82 16.44 -5.92
C GLU A 144 1.43 15.26 -6.82
N ARG A 145 1.89 15.22 -8.07
CA ARG A 145 1.53 14.18 -9.03
C ARG A 145 2.54 13.06 -9.02
N THR A 146 2.04 11.83 -9.02
CA THR A 146 2.87 10.63 -8.96
C THR A 146 2.38 9.60 -9.99
N CYS A 147 3.33 8.88 -10.59
CA CYS A 147 3.10 7.64 -11.33
C CYS A 147 3.89 6.53 -10.63
N SER A 148 3.21 5.44 -10.29
CA SER A 148 3.81 4.26 -9.65
C SER A 148 3.70 3.07 -10.59
N LEU A 149 4.83 2.42 -10.85
CA LEU A 149 4.94 1.23 -11.70
C LEU A 149 5.31 0.02 -10.84
N TRP A 150 4.55 -1.07 -10.94
CA TRP A 150 4.72 -2.26 -10.08
C TRP A 150 4.10 -3.53 -10.68
N TRP A 151 4.37 -4.70 -10.11
CA TRP A 151 3.68 -5.96 -10.48
C TRP A 151 2.91 -6.57 -9.31
N ILE A 152 1.73 -7.14 -9.60
CA ILE A 152 0.89 -7.85 -8.61
C ILE A 152 1.52 -9.17 -8.15
N SER A 153 2.42 -9.75 -8.95
CA SER A 153 3.02 -11.05 -8.65
C SER A 153 4.45 -11.14 -9.16
N SER A 154 5.26 -11.97 -8.52
CA SER A 154 6.59 -12.36 -9.00
C SER A 154 6.58 -13.15 -10.33
N HIS A 155 5.40 -13.37 -10.92
CA HIS A 155 5.29 -13.98 -12.23
C HIS A 155 5.59 -12.94 -13.31
N GLU A 156 6.80 -13.01 -13.87
CA GLU A 156 7.30 -12.21 -15.00
C GLU A 156 6.39 -12.23 -16.24
N LYS A 157 5.41 -13.15 -16.31
CA LYS A 157 4.48 -13.31 -17.42
C LYS A 157 3.31 -12.33 -17.41
N LYS A 158 3.13 -11.52 -16.37
CA LYS A 158 2.10 -10.47 -16.33
C LYS A 158 2.72 -9.10 -16.59
N ASN A 159 2.00 -8.25 -17.31
CA ASN A 159 2.46 -6.89 -17.55
C ASN A 159 2.48 -6.10 -16.22
N PRO A 160 3.33 -5.06 -16.11
CA PRO A 160 3.30 -4.18 -14.96
C PRO A 160 1.99 -3.38 -14.94
N HIS A 161 1.62 -2.90 -13.76
CA HIS A 161 0.56 -1.93 -13.58
C HIS A 161 1.17 -0.53 -13.43
N ALA A 162 0.48 0.45 -14.00
CA ALA A 162 0.73 1.86 -13.78
C ALA A 162 -0.43 2.46 -12.98
N GLU A 163 -0.13 3.12 -11.88
CA GLU A 163 -1.09 3.84 -11.04
C GLU A 163 -0.72 5.30 -10.95
N PHE A 164 -1.70 6.18 -11.15
CA PHE A 164 -1.50 7.61 -11.21
C PHE A 164 -2.22 8.29 -10.07
N PHE A 165 -1.50 9.14 -9.35
CA PHE A 165 -1.97 9.76 -8.12
C PHE A 165 -1.85 11.28 -8.21
N TRP A 166 -2.81 11.98 -7.61
CA TRP A 166 -2.70 13.39 -7.26
C TRP A 166 -2.80 13.48 -5.74
N ASP A 167 -1.76 14.05 -5.12
CA ASP A 167 -1.68 14.22 -3.66
C ASP A 167 -1.79 12.88 -2.91
N GLY A 168 -1.40 11.78 -3.54
CA GLY A 168 -1.51 10.43 -2.96
C GLY A 168 -2.89 9.79 -3.06
N CYS A 169 -3.89 10.47 -3.65
CA CYS A 169 -5.14 9.83 -4.05
C CYS A 169 -5.01 9.24 -5.46
N ARG A 170 -5.29 7.93 -5.61
CA ARG A 170 -5.21 7.25 -6.91
C ARG A 170 -6.38 7.69 -7.79
N LEU A 171 -6.09 8.32 -8.92
CA LEU A 171 -7.11 8.79 -9.85
C LEU A 171 -7.38 7.79 -10.96
N PHE A 172 -6.37 7.07 -11.46
CA PHE A 172 -6.57 6.04 -12.47
C PHE A 172 -5.44 5.02 -12.44
N LYS A 173 -5.70 3.87 -13.07
CA LYS A 173 -4.73 2.79 -13.24
C LYS A 173 -4.99 2.01 -14.51
N PHE A 174 -3.94 1.40 -15.06
CA PHE A 174 -4.05 0.46 -16.16
C PHE A 174 -2.89 -0.54 -16.15
N GLU A 175 -3.07 -1.63 -16.89
CA GLU A 175 -2.03 -2.61 -17.17
C GLU A 175 -1.20 -2.15 -18.38
N VAL A 176 0.12 -2.22 -18.28
CA VAL A 176 1.05 -1.68 -19.28
C VAL A 176 1.28 -2.71 -20.39
N THR A 177 0.41 -2.71 -21.39
CA THR A 177 0.56 -3.55 -22.60
C THR A 177 1.26 -2.84 -23.75
N ASP A 178 1.27 -1.50 -23.73
CA ASP A 178 1.89 -0.64 -24.74
C ASP A 178 2.76 0.43 -24.08
N ILE A 179 4.06 0.41 -24.40
CA ILE A 179 5.03 1.37 -23.88
C ILE A 179 4.80 2.78 -24.41
N GLN A 180 4.31 2.93 -25.65
CA GLN A 180 4.04 4.24 -26.25
C GLN A 180 2.85 4.89 -25.55
N PHE A 181 1.80 4.12 -25.28
CA PHE A 181 0.67 4.57 -24.47
C PHE A 181 1.11 4.99 -23.07
N LEU A 182 1.90 4.17 -22.36
CA LEU A 182 2.42 4.54 -21.04
C LEU A 182 3.26 5.82 -21.08
N ALA A 183 4.13 5.97 -22.10
CA ALA A 183 4.97 7.17 -22.26
C ALA A 183 4.12 8.43 -22.48
N ALA A 184 3.10 8.35 -23.34
CA ALA A 184 2.19 9.46 -23.61
C ALA A 184 1.42 9.88 -22.35
N VAL A 185 0.79 8.94 -21.66
CA VAL A 185 0.04 9.21 -20.42
C VAL A 185 0.95 9.76 -19.33
N THR A 186 2.15 9.19 -19.16
CA THR A 186 3.12 9.66 -18.15
C THR A 186 3.61 11.08 -18.46
N ASN A 187 3.87 11.41 -19.72
CA ASN A 187 4.26 12.77 -20.12
C ASN A 187 3.14 13.77 -19.79
N ARG A 188 1.93 13.50 -20.28
CA ARG A 188 0.78 14.39 -20.08
C ARG A 188 0.50 14.59 -18.58
N TRP A 189 0.58 13.51 -17.81
CA TRP A 189 0.31 13.55 -16.37
C TRP A 189 1.37 14.29 -15.55
N LEU A 190 2.64 13.90 -15.69
CA LEU A 190 3.72 14.38 -14.82
C LEU A 190 4.42 15.62 -15.34
N VAL A 191 4.64 15.72 -16.66
CA VAL A 191 5.43 16.80 -17.26
C VAL A 191 4.53 17.96 -17.63
N ASP A 192 3.48 17.70 -18.41
CA ASP A 192 2.60 18.76 -18.91
C ASP A 192 1.54 19.17 -17.89
N THR A 193 1.42 18.42 -16.78
CA THR A 193 0.43 18.64 -15.72
C THR A 193 -1.02 18.71 -16.24
N ALA A 194 -1.33 17.92 -17.28
CA ALA A 194 -2.66 17.87 -17.90
C ALA A 194 -3.77 17.57 -16.89
N LYS A 195 -4.90 18.26 -17.00
CA LYS A 195 -6.04 18.07 -16.10
C LYS A 195 -6.73 16.73 -16.34
N PRO A 196 -7.37 16.12 -15.33
CA PRO A 196 -8.14 14.89 -15.53
C PRO A 196 -9.18 14.96 -16.66
N SER A 197 -9.86 16.10 -16.82
CA SER A 197 -10.80 16.32 -17.94
C SER A 197 -10.11 16.22 -19.32
N GLU A 198 -8.93 16.83 -19.47
CA GLU A 198 -8.12 16.76 -20.68
C GLU A 198 -7.63 15.33 -20.94
N MET A 199 -7.16 14.64 -19.89
CA MET A 199 -6.71 13.25 -19.95
C MET A 199 -7.83 12.31 -20.41
N LYS A 200 -9.08 12.56 -19.97
CA LYS A 200 -10.26 11.77 -20.35
C LYS A 200 -10.58 11.89 -21.84
N VAL A 201 -10.38 13.07 -22.42
CA VAL A 201 -10.59 13.33 -23.86
C VAL A 201 -9.46 12.72 -24.69
N GLU A 202 -8.21 12.90 -24.27
CA GLU A 202 -7.03 12.44 -25.00
C GLU A 202 -6.83 10.92 -24.89
N PHE A 203 -7.19 10.32 -23.76
CA PHE A 203 -7.06 8.89 -23.49
C PHE A 203 -8.38 8.28 -23.03
N PRO A 204 -9.38 8.10 -23.92
CA PRO A 204 -10.71 7.62 -23.53
C PRO A 204 -10.75 6.22 -22.90
N SER A 205 -9.68 5.42 -23.09
CA SER A 205 -9.54 4.10 -22.46
C SER A 205 -9.17 4.17 -20.97
N LEU A 206 -8.78 5.33 -20.45
CA LEU A 206 -8.49 5.49 -19.03
C LEU A 206 -9.79 5.54 -18.22
N ASN A 207 -9.94 4.60 -17.29
CA ASN A 207 -10.97 4.68 -16.27
C ASN A 207 -10.54 5.66 -15.17
N ILE A 208 -10.82 6.95 -15.39
CA ILE A 208 -10.53 8.03 -14.44
C ILE A 208 -11.61 8.07 -13.36
N HIS A 209 -11.16 7.95 -12.10
CA HIS A 209 -12.01 7.95 -10.92
C HIS A 209 -12.77 9.29 -10.79
N PRO A 210 -14.06 9.29 -10.42
CA PRO A 210 -14.88 10.51 -10.32
C PRO A 210 -14.29 11.60 -9.40
N VAL A 211 -13.50 11.21 -8.40
CA VAL A 211 -12.81 12.16 -7.48
C VAL A 211 -11.90 13.14 -8.23
N ALA A 212 -11.44 12.78 -9.43
CA ALA A 212 -10.51 13.59 -10.20
C ALA A 212 -11.09 14.96 -10.58
N GLU A 213 -12.41 15.06 -10.79
CA GLU A 213 -13.10 16.32 -11.08
C GLU A 213 -12.99 17.31 -9.90
N TYR A 214 -13.03 16.80 -8.67
CA TYR A 214 -12.86 17.61 -7.47
C TYR A 214 -11.42 18.12 -7.32
N TYR A 215 -10.44 17.28 -7.65
CA TYR A 215 -9.03 17.68 -7.67
C TYR A 215 -8.77 18.80 -8.68
N GLU A 216 -9.38 18.71 -9.86
CA GLU A 216 -9.23 19.71 -10.92
C GLU A 216 -9.71 21.11 -10.51
N ILE A 217 -10.74 21.19 -9.66
CA ILE A 217 -11.30 22.45 -9.15
C ILE A 217 -10.76 22.87 -7.77
N GLY A 218 -9.77 22.15 -7.22
CA GLY A 218 -9.13 22.48 -5.94
C GLY A 218 -9.81 21.93 -4.68
N ASN A 219 -10.84 21.09 -4.83
CA ASN A 219 -11.62 20.50 -3.73
C ASN A 219 -11.39 18.99 -3.56
N GLY A 220 -10.20 18.49 -3.93
CA GLY A 220 -9.90 17.05 -3.98
C GLY A 220 -10.24 16.29 -2.70
N LEU A 221 -9.99 16.89 -1.54
CA LEU A 221 -10.28 16.27 -0.24
C LEU A 221 -11.79 16.18 0.06
N GLU A 222 -12.57 17.21 -0.26
CA GLU A 222 -14.04 17.16 -0.15
C GLU A 222 -14.58 16.05 -1.06
N GLY A 223 -14.06 15.93 -2.28
CA GLY A 223 -14.42 14.85 -3.20
C GLY A 223 -14.09 13.46 -2.67
N GLU A 224 -12.93 13.30 -2.02
CA GLU A 224 -12.56 12.04 -1.36
C GLU A 224 -13.55 11.68 -0.25
N PHE A 225 -13.96 12.65 0.57
CA PHE A 225 -14.93 12.42 1.63
C PHE A 225 -16.26 12.02 1.03
N PHE A 226 -16.79 12.83 0.11
CA PHE A 226 -18.08 12.62 -0.53
C PHE A 226 -18.20 11.22 -1.15
N LEU A 227 -17.21 10.80 -1.94
CA LEU A 227 -17.22 9.46 -2.57
C LEU A 227 -16.95 8.34 -1.56
N GLY A 228 -16.24 8.63 -0.47
CA GLY A 228 -16.11 7.70 0.65
C GLY A 228 -17.47 7.38 1.29
N TRP A 229 -18.38 8.37 1.36
CA TRP A 229 -19.72 8.16 1.92
C TRP A 229 -20.55 7.26 1.00
N ASP A 230 -20.43 7.42 -0.33
CA ASP A 230 -21.06 6.53 -1.30
C ASP A 230 -20.60 5.08 -1.13
N ALA A 231 -19.31 4.85 -0.85
CA ALA A 231 -18.78 3.50 -0.60
C ALA A 231 -19.36 2.88 0.68
N MET A 232 -19.56 3.67 1.74
CA MET A 232 -20.14 3.17 2.99
C MET A 232 -21.61 2.81 2.82
N GLU A 233 -22.38 3.68 2.18
CA GLU A 233 -23.82 3.49 1.96
C GLU A 233 -24.12 2.32 1.02
N ASN A 234 -23.34 2.17 -0.06
CA ASN A 234 -23.60 1.17 -1.09
C ASN A 234 -22.95 -0.19 -0.84
N SER A 235 -21.80 -0.24 -0.16
CA SER A 235 -21.04 -1.48 0.04
C SER A 235 -20.98 -1.91 1.49
N TRP A 236 -20.55 -1.03 2.40
CA TRP A 236 -20.33 -1.43 3.79
C TRP A 236 -21.61 -1.81 4.52
N VAL A 237 -22.71 -1.06 4.32
CA VAL A 237 -24.00 -1.41 4.95
C VAL A 237 -24.48 -2.80 4.54
N GLY A 238 -24.14 -3.29 3.35
CA GLY A 238 -24.48 -4.64 2.89
C GLY A 238 -23.83 -5.77 3.73
N HIS A 239 -22.84 -5.45 4.56
CA HIS A 239 -22.20 -6.39 5.49
C HIS A 239 -22.84 -6.41 6.89
N LEU A 240 -23.83 -5.55 7.16
CA LEU A 240 -24.59 -5.54 8.42
C LEU A 240 -25.77 -6.53 8.36
N PRO A 241 -26.29 -6.99 9.52
CA PRO A 241 -27.53 -7.76 9.57
C PRO A 241 -28.67 -7.06 8.82
N GLU A 242 -29.43 -7.82 8.02
CA GLU A 242 -30.52 -7.28 7.19
C GLU A 242 -31.57 -6.50 8.00
N SER A 243 -31.79 -6.88 9.26
CA SER A 243 -32.72 -6.22 10.19
C SER A 243 -32.38 -4.75 10.41
N ILE A 244 -31.10 -4.39 10.46
CA ILE A 244 -30.65 -3.02 10.79
C ILE A 244 -30.22 -2.21 9.57
N GLN A 245 -30.03 -2.82 8.40
CA GLN A 245 -29.57 -2.11 7.19
C GLN A 245 -30.44 -0.88 6.83
N PRO A 246 -31.79 -0.94 6.86
CA PRO A 246 -32.61 0.22 6.53
C PRO A 246 -32.42 1.38 7.52
N LEU A 247 -32.25 1.06 8.80
CA LEU A 247 -32.06 2.05 9.87
C LEU A 247 -30.69 2.74 9.73
N VAL A 248 -29.63 1.97 9.46
CA VAL A 248 -28.28 2.50 9.25
C VAL A 248 -28.20 3.35 7.97
N LYS A 249 -28.88 2.94 6.88
CA LYS A 249 -28.99 3.78 5.67
C LYS A 249 -29.70 5.10 5.95
N ALA A 250 -30.82 5.06 6.68
CA ALA A 250 -31.54 6.27 7.07
C ALA A 250 -30.68 7.21 7.95
N PHE A 251 -29.93 6.63 8.89
CA PHE A 251 -28.99 7.37 9.73
C PHE A 251 -27.88 8.04 8.92
N ILE A 252 -27.23 7.31 8.01
CA ILE A 252 -26.24 7.85 7.08
C ILE A 252 -26.85 8.96 6.22
N ALA A 253 -28.00 8.73 5.59
CA ALA A 253 -28.68 9.73 4.77
C ALA A 253 -29.01 11.01 5.55
N ALA A 254 -29.44 10.90 6.81
CA ALA A 254 -29.69 12.05 7.67
C ALA A 254 -28.42 12.88 7.92
N MET A 255 -27.27 12.23 8.15
CA MET A 255 -25.99 12.93 8.28
C MET A 255 -25.58 13.64 6.98
N ARG A 256 -25.82 13.02 5.82
CA ARG A 256 -25.55 13.63 4.52
C ARG A 256 -26.42 14.85 4.25
N GLN A 257 -27.70 14.81 4.62
CA GLN A 257 -28.59 15.98 4.50
C GLN A 257 -28.11 17.18 5.31
N LYS A 258 -27.34 16.95 6.39
CA LYS A 258 -26.68 18.00 7.18
C LYS A 258 -25.32 18.44 6.61
N GLY A 259 -24.86 17.82 5.53
CA GLY A 259 -23.60 18.13 4.85
C GLY A 259 -22.36 17.55 5.51
N TYR A 260 -22.49 16.55 6.40
CA TYR A 260 -21.33 15.88 7.00
C TYR A 260 -20.49 15.11 5.97
N ASP A 261 -21.06 14.73 4.83
CA ASP A 261 -20.35 14.03 3.75
C ASP A 261 -19.27 14.85 3.05
N ARG A 262 -19.33 16.17 3.19
CA ARG A 262 -18.30 17.10 2.71
C ARG A 262 -17.30 17.50 3.79
N LYS A 263 -17.63 17.26 5.06
CA LYS A 263 -16.85 17.71 6.22
C LYS A 263 -16.07 16.57 6.88
N LEU A 264 -16.61 15.36 6.90
CA LEU A 264 -16.08 14.24 7.67
C LEU A 264 -15.70 13.10 6.74
N ARG A 265 -14.49 12.55 6.95
CA ARG A 265 -14.05 11.34 6.26
C ARG A 265 -14.76 10.15 6.86
N PRO A 266 -15.46 9.35 6.05
CA PRO A 266 -15.97 8.08 6.50
C PRO A 266 -14.90 6.98 6.38
N GLY A 267 -14.98 6.02 7.28
CA GLY A 267 -14.16 4.83 7.32
C GLY A 267 -14.89 3.69 8.03
N GLN A 268 -14.23 2.55 8.10
CA GLN A 268 -14.76 1.37 8.78
C GLN A 268 -13.67 0.70 9.61
N SER A 269 -14.08 0.13 10.74
CA SER A 269 -13.28 -0.81 11.52
C SER A 269 -14.16 -2.01 11.84
N MET A 270 -13.95 -3.12 11.12
CA MET A 270 -14.86 -4.28 11.15
C MET A 270 -16.31 -3.85 10.87
N PHE A 271 -17.21 -4.01 11.84
CA PHE A 271 -18.64 -3.65 11.75
C PHE A 271 -18.95 -2.27 12.34
N THR A 272 -17.93 -1.42 12.52
CA THR A 272 -18.07 -0.08 13.07
C THR A 272 -17.90 0.96 11.97
N PHE A 273 -18.85 1.89 11.87
CA PHE A 273 -18.75 3.06 11.01
C PHE A 273 -17.98 4.17 11.73
N VAL A 274 -16.89 4.65 11.14
CA VAL A 274 -15.98 5.61 11.78
C VAL A 274 -15.97 6.91 10.98
N LEU A 275 -16.16 8.03 11.66
CA LEU A 275 -16.01 9.38 11.12
C LEU A 275 -14.80 10.05 11.74
N SER A 276 -14.02 10.76 10.92
CA SER A 276 -12.85 11.50 11.37
C SER A 276 -12.54 12.71 10.48
N ARG A 277 -11.54 13.50 10.88
CA ARG A 277 -10.92 14.54 10.05
C ARG A 277 -9.58 14.11 9.45
N SER A 278 -9.34 12.80 9.36
CA SER A 278 -8.13 12.27 8.74
C SER A 278 -8.09 12.59 7.24
N ARG A 279 -6.97 13.10 6.74
CA ARG A 279 -6.76 13.22 5.29
C ARG A 279 -6.66 11.87 4.60
N ARG A 280 -6.15 10.84 5.29
CA ARG A 280 -5.85 9.51 4.72
C ARG A 280 -6.43 8.36 5.55
N TYR A 281 -6.49 7.17 4.97
CA TYR A 281 -6.91 5.97 5.70
C TYR A 281 -5.90 5.60 6.80
N GLY A 282 -6.43 5.00 7.88
CA GLY A 282 -5.64 4.64 9.06
C GLY A 282 -5.54 5.80 10.03
N LEU A 283 -6.33 5.75 11.11
CA LEU A 283 -6.24 6.75 12.17
C LEU A 283 -4.93 6.58 12.94
N ARG A 284 -4.25 7.70 13.21
CA ARG A 284 -3.08 7.74 14.10
C ARG A 284 -3.53 7.59 15.54
N GLN A 285 -2.62 7.17 16.41
CA GLN A 285 -2.91 7.09 17.84
C GLN A 285 -3.31 8.48 18.37
N GLY A 286 -4.43 8.54 19.08
CA GLY A 286 -4.94 9.77 19.69
C GLY A 286 -5.69 10.71 18.73
N GLN A 287 -5.80 10.36 17.44
CA GLN A 287 -6.51 11.19 16.47
C GLN A 287 -8.01 11.29 16.82
N PRO A 288 -8.66 12.47 16.66
CA PRO A 288 -10.08 12.63 16.90
C PRO A 288 -10.93 11.81 15.92
N PHE A 289 -11.92 11.11 16.46
CA PHE A 289 -12.92 10.37 15.71
C PHE A 289 -14.23 10.27 16.48
N VAL A 290 -15.29 9.91 15.75
CA VAL A 290 -16.56 9.43 16.27
C VAL A 290 -16.84 8.11 15.56
N ASP A 291 -17.15 7.06 16.30
CA ASP A 291 -17.51 5.76 15.75
C ASP A 291 -18.88 5.29 16.23
N PHE A 292 -19.50 4.47 15.39
CA PHE A 292 -20.85 3.95 15.58
C PHE A 292 -20.83 2.45 15.36
N SER A 293 -21.14 1.70 16.40
CA SER A 293 -21.41 0.26 16.33
C SER A 293 -22.91 0.03 16.45
N PHE A 294 -23.48 -0.69 15.49
CA PHE A 294 -24.93 -0.89 15.39
C PHE A 294 -25.32 -2.31 15.81
N ASN A 295 -26.49 -2.44 16.46
CA ASN A 295 -27.11 -3.72 16.78
C ASN A 295 -28.64 -3.57 16.76
N ASP A 296 -29.38 -4.66 17.01
CA ASP A 296 -30.85 -4.64 16.98
C ASP A 296 -31.47 -3.79 18.12
N GLU A 297 -30.72 -3.47 19.17
CA GLU A 297 -31.17 -2.66 20.32
C GLU A 297 -30.87 -1.15 20.14
N GLY A 298 -30.11 -0.77 19.11
CA GLY A 298 -29.75 0.62 18.86
C GLY A 298 -28.32 0.78 18.36
N MET A 299 -27.63 1.79 18.88
CA MET A 299 -26.23 2.04 18.54
C MET A 299 -25.38 2.41 19.77
N THR A 300 -24.16 1.90 19.77
CA THR A 300 -23.08 2.35 20.64
C THR A 300 -22.30 3.43 19.92
N ILE A 301 -22.06 4.55 20.60
CA ILE A 301 -21.35 5.69 20.05
C ILE A 301 -20.09 5.91 20.88
N SER A 302 -18.92 5.76 20.26
CA SER A 302 -17.64 6.06 20.90
C SER A 302 -16.99 7.27 20.23
N ASN A 303 -16.23 8.06 20.97
CA ASN A 303 -15.48 9.18 20.40
C ASN A 303 -14.22 9.46 21.19
N ASN A 304 -13.25 10.08 20.51
CA ASN A 304 -11.99 10.55 21.08
C ASN A 304 -11.82 12.07 20.84
N LEU A 305 -12.85 12.86 21.16
CA LEU A 305 -12.81 14.32 21.04
C LEU A 305 -12.20 14.93 22.31
N GLY A 306 -10.87 15.05 22.36
CA GLY A 306 -10.11 15.59 23.50
C GLY A 306 -9.13 14.62 24.16
N GLY A 307 -8.74 13.56 23.46
CA GLY A 307 -7.72 12.60 23.93
C GLY A 307 -8.20 11.58 24.96
N THR A 308 -9.48 11.64 25.35
CA THR A 308 -10.12 10.62 26.19
C THR A 308 -11.23 9.95 25.41
N CYS A 309 -11.19 8.62 25.35
CA CYS A 309 -12.26 7.86 24.72
C CYS A 309 -13.48 7.82 25.64
N THR A 310 -14.64 8.23 25.11
CA THR A 310 -15.93 8.14 25.81
C THR A 310 -16.89 7.31 24.98
N THR A 311 -17.72 6.51 25.65
CA THR A 311 -18.69 5.62 25.01
C THR A 311 -20.05 5.77 25.67
N HIS A 312 -21.10 5.83 24.88
CA HIS A 312 -22.49 5.82 25.36
C HIS A 312 -23.39 4.97 24.46
N GLN A 313 -24.46 4.44 25.05
CA GLN A 313 -25.47 3.67 24.34
C GLN A 313 -26.65 4.57 23.98
N GLN A 314 -27.15 4.43 22.75
CA GLN A 314 -28.37 5.07 22.29
C GLN A 314 -29.37 3.98 21.85
N PRO A 315 -30.60 3.97 22.39
CA PRO A 315 -31.58 2.90 22.16
C PRO A 315 -32.21 2.92 20.74
N SER A 316 -31.73 3.78 19.86
CA SER A 316 -32.23 3.92 18.50
C SER A 316 -31.13 4.37 17.55
N ILE A 317 -31.16 3.83 16.34
CA ILE A 317 -30.24 4.19 15.24
C ILE A 317 -30.82 5.44 14.55
N MET A 318 -30.57 6.61 15.12
CA MET A 318 -31.08 7.90 14.62
C MET A 318 -30.09 9.03 14.90
N LEU A 319 -30.10 10.04 14.03
CA LEU A 319 -29.32 11.26 14.22
C LEU A 319 -30.04 12.15 15.23
N THR A 320 -29.61 12.10 16.48
CA THR A 320 -30.14 12.90 17.59
C THR A 320 -29.37 14.21 17.73
N PRO A 321 -29.91 15.23 18.42
CA PRO A 321 -29.21 16.49 18.68
C PRO A 321 -27.86 16.30 19.37
N GLU A 322 -27.74 15.31 20.25
CA GLU A 322 -26.50 14.97 20.96
C GLU A 322 -25.43 14.43 19.99
N VAL A 323 -25.85 13.57 19.04
CA VAL A 323 -24.96 13.08 17.99
C VAL A 323 -24.57 14.19 17.03
N GLU A 324 -25.50 15.07 16.64
CA GLU A 324 -25.19 16.24 15.80
C GLU A 324 -24.14 17.15 16.47
N GLN A 325 -24.28 17.43 17.77
CA GLN A 325 -23.29 18.21 18.51
C GLN A 325 -21.91 17.54 18.51
N LEU A 326 -21.86 16.22 18.65
CA LEU A 326 -20.62 15.46 18.58
C LEU A 326 -19.96 15.55 17.19
N LEU A 327 -20.75 15.45 16.12
CA LEU A 327 -20.29 15.55 14.74
C LEU A 327 -19.85 16.96 14.37
N GLU A 328 -20.54 18.01 14.83
CA GLU A 328 -20.09 19.39 14.63
C GLU A 328 -18.77 19.67 15.36
N ARG A 329 -18.60 19.16 16.58
CA ARG A 329 -17.32 19.24 17.29
C ARG A 329 -16.21 18.53 16.52
N LEU A 330 -16.46 17.32 16.02
CA LEU A 330 -15.50 16.61 15.17
C LEU A 330 -15.21 17.39 13.88
N ALA A 331 -16.21 17.99 13.24
CA ALA A 331 -16.05 18.75 12.01
C ALA A 331 -15.22 20.04 12.20
N ALA A 332 -15.25 20.61 13.41
CA ALA A 332 -14.45 21.77 13.78
C ALA A 332 -12.96 21.42 14.04
N GLU A 333 -12.61 20.14 14.21
CA GLU A 333 -11.22 19.72 14.33
C GLU A 333 -10.45 19.99 13.01
N PRO A 334 -9.15 20.34 13.09
CA PRO A 334 -8.32 20.50 11.92
C PRO A 334 -8.24 19.20 11.12
N ILE A 335 -8.03 19.33 9.81
CA ILE A 335 -7.71 18.17 8.98
C ILE A 335 -6.31 17.71 9.36
N ASP A 336 -6.22 16.44 9.70
CA ASP A 336 -4.99 15.75 10.10
C ASP A 336 -4.23 15.20 8.89
#